data_AF-A0A2T4CXC9-F1
#
_entry.id   AF-A0A2T4CXC9-F1
#
_cell.length_a   1.000
_cell.length_b   1.000
_cell.length_c   1.000
_cell.angle_alpha   90.00
_cell.angle_beta   90.00
_cell.angle_gamma   90.00
#
_symmetry.space_group_name_H-M   'P 1'
#
loop_
_entity.id
_entity.type
_entity.pdbx_description
1 polymer ?
#
loop_
_entity_poly.entity_id
_entity_poly.type
_entity_poly.pdbx_seq_one_letter_code
_entity_poly.pdbx_strand_id
1 'polypeptide(L)'
;MNKQKGFTFIEVLTVLSIIALATIGSLVARDWAVGNSRINEAKSQIVTIQLGTQIWRPSSGLYTGITLESMSGIAAVPENWLDGVGLNPWGGNITVTADSSDPSRYVIAMTGIGQEAEGARVARDFGEHALSAVYDSGTLTLRFQG
;
A
#
# COMPACT_ATOMS: atom_id res chain seq x y z
N MET A 1 35.37 -16.99 50.54
CA MET A 1 34.98 -15.57 50.37
C MET A 1 35.08 -15.24 48.89
N ASN A 2 33.95 -15.23 48.18
CA ASN A 2 33.93 -15.11 46.71
C ASN A 2 34.21 -13.66 46.32
N LYS A 3 35.35 -13.40 45.68
CA LYS A 3 35.67 -12.11 45.06
C LYS A 3 34.79 -11.94 43.82
N GLN A 4 33.66 -11.25 43.95
CA GLN A 4 32.94 -10.73 42.79
C GLN A 4 33.80 -9.60 42.18
N LYS A 5 34.38 -9.84 41.01
CA LYS A 5 35.02 -8.79 40.22
C LYS A 5 33.91 -7.96 39.59
N GLY A 6 33.77 -6.70 40.00
CA GLY A 6 32.87 -5.76 39.35
C GLY A 6 33.32 -5.45 37.92
N PHE A 7 32.37 -5.09 37.06
CA PHE A 7 32.63 -4.72 35.67
C PHE A 7 33.56 -3.51 35.57
N THR A 8 34.50 -3.55 34.62
CA THR A 8 35.37 -2.42 34.32
C THR A 8 34.62 -1.36 33.49
N PHE A 9 35.05 -0.10 33.60
CA PHE A 9 34.40 1.01 32.89
C PHE A 9 34.44 0.82 31.35
N ILE A 10 35.51 0.20 30.85
CA ILE A 10 35.66 -0.08 29.42
C ILE A 10 34.73 -1.21 28.94
N GLU A 11 34.48 -2.23 29.76
CA GLU A 11 33.48 -3.26 29.45
C GLU A 11 32.08 -2.65 29.36
N VAL A 12 31.72 -1.75 30.28
CA VAL A 12 30.41 -1.10 30.26
C VAL A 12 30.24 -0.24 28.99
N LEU A 13 31.26 0.53 28.60
CA LEU A 13 31.21 1.34 27.38
C LEU A 13 31.14 0.48 26.10
N THR A 14 31.84 -0.64 26.08
CA THR A 14 31.82 -1.57 24.93
C THR A 14 30.45 -2.24 24.79
N VAL A 15 29.85 -2.65 25.91
CA VAL A 15 28.49 -3.23 25.91
C VAL A 15 27.45 -2.20 25.47
N LEU A 16 27.52 -0.96 25.96
CA LEU A 16 26.59 0.09 25.58
C LEU A 16 26.68 0.46 24.09
N SER A 17 27.90 0.48 23.52
CA SER A 17 28.09 0.75 22.09
C SER A 17 27.55 -0.38 21.21
N ILE A 18 27.75 -1.65 21.59
CA ILE A 18 27.13 -2.78 20.88
C ILE A 18 25.60 -2.71 20.95
N ILE A 19 25.03 -2.42 22.13
CA ILE A 19 23.58 -2.27 22.30
C ILE A 19 23.05 -1.13 21.42
N ALA A 20 23.70 0.04 21.41
CA ALA A 20 23.28 1.17 20.59
C ALA A 20 23.29 0.84 19.08
N LEU A 21 24.33 0.15 18.60
CA LEU A 21 24.39 -0.28 17.20
C LEU A 21 23.31 -1.32 16.88
N ALA A 22 23.08 -2.27 17.79
CA ALA A 22 22.06 -3.30 17.62
C ALA A 22 20.63 -2.72 17.62
N THR A 23 20.34 -1.73 18.47
CA THR A 23 19.02 -1.08 18.51
C THR A 23 18.75 -0.25 17.26
N ILE A 24 19.74 0.48 16.75
CA ILE A 24 19.60 1.23 15.49
C ILE A 24 19.37 0.26 14.31
N GLY A 25 20.16 -0.82 14.23
CA GLY A 25 20.01 -1.82 13.18
C GLY A 25 18.65 -2.51 13.17
N SER A 26 18.09 -2.83 14.35
CA SER A 26 16.79 -3.49 14.45
C SER A 26 15.62 -2.59 14.05
N LEU A 27 15.68 -1.28 14.34
CA LEU A 27 14.66 -0.31 13.94
C LEU A 27 14.59 -0.17 12.41
N VAL A 28 15.75 -0.04 11.74
CA VAL A 28 15.80 0.08 10.28
C VAL A 28 15.29 -1.19 9.58
N ALA A 29 15.65 -2.37 10.09
CA ALA A 29 15.17 -3.63 9.55
C ALA A 29 13.65 -3.78 9.71
N ARG A 30 13.10 -3.34 10.86
CA ARG A 30 11.65 -3.32 11.11
C ARG A 30 10.93 -2.38 10.15
N ASP A 31 11.43 -1.16 9.97
CA ASP A 31 10.80 -0.17 9.08
C ASP A 31 10.74 -0.67 7.63
N TRP A 32 11.81 -1.32 7.15
CA TRP A 32 11.83 -1.95 5.83
C TRP A 32 10.84 -3.12 5.70
N ALA A 33 10.74 -3.97 6.72
CA ALA A 33 9.80 -5.09 6.71
C ALA A 33 8.34 -4.63 6.71
N VAL A 34 8.00 -3.61 7.49
CA VAL A 34 6.66 -3.01 7.52
C VAL A 34 6.33 -2.38 6.17
N GLY A 35 7.26 -1.63 5.56
CA GLY A 35 7.08 -1.06 4.24
C GLY A 35 6.79 -2.11 3.16
N ASN A 36 7.50 -3.23 3.16
CA ASN A 36 7.22 -4.34 2.25
C ASN A 36 5.86 -4.97 2.47
N SER A 37 5.44 -5.14 3.73
CA SER A 37 4.11 -5.67 4.06
C SER A 37 3.01 -4.76 3.50
N ARG A 38 3.12 -3.44 3.73
CA ARG A 38 2.17 -2.44 3.21
C ARG A 38 2.08 -2.47 1.69
N ILE A 39 3.22 -2.56 1.01
CA ILE A 39 3.26 -2.60 -0.45
C ILE A 39 2.62 -3.88 -1.00
N ASN A 40 2.85 -5.03 -0.37
CA ASN A 40 2.23 -6.28 -0.79
C ASN A 40 0.72 -6.28 -0.54
N GLU A 41 0.27 -5.70 0.58
CA GLU A 41 -1.14 -5.53 0.88
C GLU A 41 -1.82 -4.60 -0.13
N ALA A 42 -1.21 -3.45 -0.45
CA ALA A 42 -1.72 -2.52 -1.46
C ALA A 42 -1.84 -3.19 -2.84
N LYS A 43 -0.84 -3.99 -3.26
CA LYS A 43 -0.92 -4.78 -4.49
C LYS A 43 -2.07 -5.78 -4.48
N SER A 44 -2.25 -6.49 -3.37
CA SER A 44 -3.36 -7.44 -3.20
C SER A 44 -4.71 -6.73 -3.30
N GLN A 45 -4.83 -5.56 -2.68
CA GLN A 45 -6.03 -4.72 -2.77
C GLN A 45 -6.31 -4.29 -4.22
N ILE A 46 -5.28 -3.78 -4.93
CA ILE A 46 -5.42 -3.39 -6.34
C ILE A 46 -5.87 -4.58 -7.20
N VAL A 47 -5.26 -5.75 -7.05
CA VAL A 47 -5.65 -6.96 -7.81
C VAL A 47 -7.08 -7.38 -7.49
N THR A 48 -7.49 -7.31 -6.22
CA THR A 48 -8.87 -7.59 -5.80
C THR A 48 -9.85 -6.62 -6.47
N ILE A 49 -9.51 -5.33 -6.53
CA ILE A 49 -10.31 -4.34 -7.25
C ILE A 49 -10.39 -4.68 -8.73
N GLN A 50 -9.27 -5.00 -9.39
CA GLN A 50 -9.27 -5.36 -10.81
C GLN A 50 -10.20 -6.55 -11.09
N LEU A 51 -10.15 -7.59 -10.26
CA LEU A 51 -11.06 -8.74 -10.36
C LEU A 51 -12.52 -8.34 -10.10
N GLY A 52 -12.76 -7.52 -9.08
CA GLY A 52 -14.10 -6.99 -8.78
C GLY A 52 -14.65 -6.12 -9.90
N THR A 53 -13.80 -5.34 -10.57
CA THR A 53 -14.18 -4.52 -11.73
C THR A 53 -14.59 -5.39 -12.92
N GLN A 54 -13.99 -6.57 -13.09
CA GLN A 54 -14.42 -7.53 -14.11
C GLN A 54 -15.77 -8.17 -13.76
N ILE A 55 -16.04 -8.45 -12.48
CA ILE A 55 -17.33 -8.98 -12.02
C ILE A 55 -18.43 -7.92 -12.16
N TRP A 56 -18.12 -6.67 -11.80
CA TRP A 56 -19.06 -5.54 -11.87
C TRP A 56 -19.34 -5.08 -13.30
N ARG A 57 -18.47 -5.43 -14.26
CA ARG A 57 -18.50 -4.92 -15.63
C ARG A 57 -19.93 -4.93 -16.23
N PRO A 58 -20.49 -3.76 -16.56
CA PRO A 58 -21.83 -3.69 -17.13
C PRO A 58 -21.82 -4.18 -18.58
N SER A 59 -22.98 -4.63 -19.06
CA SER A 59 -23.16 -5.14 -20.43
C SER A 59 -22.89 -4.09 -21.51
N SER A 60 -22.99 -2.80 -21.18
CA SER A 60 -22.63 -1.69 -22.05
C SER A 60 -21.12 -1.55 -22.27
N GLY A 61 -20.28 -2.17 -21.43
CA GLY A 61 -18.82 -2.03 -21.45
C GLY A 61 -18.30 -0.67 -20.95
N LEU A 62 -19.17 0.18 -20.39
CA LEU A 62 -18.82 1.50 -19.86
C LEU A 62 -18.83 1.51 -18.34
N TYR A 63 -17.73 1.93 -17.72
CA TYR A 63 -17.56 1.94 -16.27
C TYR A 63 -18.23 3.12 -15.56
N THR A 64 -19.08 3.88 -16.24
CA THR A 64 -19.76 5.04 -15.64
C THR A 64 -20.51 4.64 -14.37
N GLY A 65 -20.21 5.33 -13.26
CA GLY A 65 -20.81 5.04 -11.96
C GLY A 65 -20.12 3.94 -11.16
N ILE A 66 -19.01 3.36 -11.65
CA ILE A 66 -18.20 2.46 -10.84
C ILE A 66 -17.65 3.20 -9.63
N THR A 67 -17.90 2.62 -8.46
CA THR A 67 -17.33 3.01 -7.18
C THR A 67 -17.05 1.76 -6.34
N LEU A 68 -16.20 1.87 -5.33
CA LEU A 68 -16.00 0.80 -4.35
C LEU A 68 -17.32 0.40 -3.69
N GLU A 69 -18.18 1.36 -3.36
CA GLU A 69 -19.50 1.12 -2.79
C GLU A 69 -20.41 0.33 -3.75
N SER A 70 -20.43 0.68 -5.03
CA SER A 70 -21.20 -0.05 -6.04
C SER A 70 -20.70 -1.48 -6.24
N MET A 71 -19.39 -1.70 -6.07
CA MET A 71 -18.75 -3.01 -6.20
C MET A 71 -18.99 -3.86 -4.94
N SER A 72 -18.90 -3.27 -3.75
CA SER A 72 -19.17 -3.95 -2.48
C SER A 72 -20.64 -4.31 -2.35
N GLY A 73 -21.55 -3.48 -2.86
CA GLY A 73 -23.00 -3.74 -2.84
C GLY A 73 -23.44 -4.97 -3.63
N ILE A 74 -22.60 -5.49 -4.54
CA ILE A 74 -22.83 -6.74 -5.27
C ILE A 74 -21.82 -7.85 -4.91
N ALA A 75 -21.05 -7.66 -3.82
CA ALA A 75 -19.97 -8.55 -3.40
C ALA A 75 -18.89 -8.81 -4.47
N ALA A 76 -18.65 -7.87 -5.38
CA ALA A 76 -17.54 -7.94 -6.33
C ALA A 76 -16.19 -7.65 -5.66
N VAL A 77 -16.22 -6.92 -4.56
CA VAL A 77 -15.12 -6.76 -3.58
C VAL A 77 -15.67 -7.04 -2.18
N PRO A 78 -14.82 -7.23 -1.16
CA PRO A 78 -15.29 -7.48 0.21
C PRO A 78 -16.29 -6.41 0.67
N GLU A 79 -17.43 -6.84 1.23
CA GLU A 79 -18.52 -5.94 1.63
C GLU A 79 -18.09 -4.92 2.69
N ASN A 80 -17.10 -5.26 3.52
CA ASN A 80 -16.54 -4.39 4.54
C ASN A 80 -15.68 -3.25 3.99
N TRP A 81 -15.43 -3.19 2.67
CA TRP A 81 -14.67 -2.11 2.06
C TRP A 81 -15.49 -0.84 1.85
N LEU A 82 -16.82 -0.97 1.77
CA LEU A 82 -17.77 0.15 1.69
C LEU A 82 -17.32 1.21 0.66
N ASP A 83 -17.10 2.45 1.10
CA ASP A 83 -16.69 3.59 0.28
C ASP A 83 -15.17 3.67 0.04
N GLY A 84 -14.37 2.79 0.66
CA GLY A 84 -12.91 2.77 0.54
C GLY A 84 -12.18 3.75 1.45
N VAL A 85 -12.84 4.39 2.41
CA VAL A 85 -12.20 5.35 3.33
C VAL A 85 -11.32 4.65 4.35
N GLY A 86 -10.07 5.10 4.48
CA GLY A 86 -9.08 4.53 5.41
C GLY A 86 -8.69 3.08 5.12
N LEU A 87 -9.04 2.56 3.93
CA LEU A 87 -8.89 1.16 3.57
C LEU A 87 -7.45 0.76 3.25
N ASN A 88 -6.64 1.69 2.75
CA ASN A 88 -5.30 1.33 2.30
C ASN A 88 -4.33 1.11 3.49
N PRO A 89 -3.18 0.45 3.27
CA PRO A 89 -2.25 0.09 4.35
C PRO A 89 -1.56 1.28 5.04
N TRP A 90 -1.72 2.48 4.49
CA TRP A 90 -1.23 3.73 5.05
C TRP A 90 -2.33 4.50 5.80
N GLY A 91 -3.55 3.97 5.87
CA GLY A 91 -4.71 4.60 6.49
C GLY A 91 -5.34 5.70 5.63
N GLY A 92 -4.98 5.78 4.35
CA GLY A 92 -5.62 6.64 3.37
C GLY A 92 -6.74 5.92 2.62
N ASN A 93 -7.31 6.61 1.64
CA ASN A 93 -8.48 6.12 0.93
C ASN A 93 -8.07 5.33 -0.30
N ILE A 94 -8.95 4.44 -0.75
CA ILE A 94 -8.94 3.88 -2.10
C ILE A 94 -10.19 4.36 -2.81
N THR A 95 -10.07 4.81 -4.05
CA THR A 95 -11.21 5.17 -4.89
C THR A 95 -11.12 4.48 -6.24
N VAL A 96 -12.28 4.15 -6.80
CA VAL A 96 -12.41 3.57 -8.14
C VAL A 96 -13.42 4.43 -8.89
N THR A 97 -13.07 4.85 -10.09
CA THR A 97 -13.92 5.72 -10.92
C THR A 97 -13.75 5.38 -12.40
N ALA A 98 -14.74 5.74 -13.22
CA ALA A 98 -14.55 5.74 -14.67
C ALA A 98 -13.54 6.81 -15.07
N ASP A 99 -12.71 6.51 -16.08
CA ASP A 99 -11.84 7.53 -16.67
C ASP A 99 -12.69 8.60 -17.36
N SER A 100 -12.41 9.87 -17.07
CA SER A 100 -13.12 11.01 -17.66
C SER A 100 -12.89 11.16 -19.16
N SER A 101 -11.76 10.64 -19.67
CA SER A 101 -11.40 10.71 -21.09
C SER A 101 -11.97 9.56 -21.92
N ASP A 102 -12.15 8.39 -21.31
CA ASP A 102 -12.64 7.19 -21.97
C ASP A 102 -13.41 6.31 -20.95
N PRO A 103 -14.74 6.33 -20.95
CA PRO A 103 -15.53 5.59 -19.98
C PRO A 103 -15.42 4.06 -20.12
N SER A 104 -14.75 3.52 -21.14
CA SER A 104 -14.38 2.10 -21.19
C SER A 104 -13.18 1.72 -20.30
N ARG A 105 -12.56 2.73 -19.68
CA ARG A 105 -11.45 2.60 -18.74
C ARG A 105 -11.87 2.98 -17.34
N TYR A 106 -11.12 2.48 -16.38
CA TYR A 106 -11.30 2.81 -14.98
C TYR A 106 -9.97 3.23 -14.36
N VAL A 107 -10.09 4.04 -13.32
CA VAL A 107 -8.98 4.60 -12.56
C VAL A 107 -9.13 4.18 -11.11
N ILE A 108 -8.06 3.60 -10.57
CA ILE A 108 -7.90 3.32 -9.14
C ILE A 108 -6.96 4.38 -8.57
N ALA A 109 -7.37 5.07 -7.51
CA ALA A 109 -6.50 5.99 -6.79
C ALA A 109 -6.36 5.59 -5.32
N MET A 110 -5.15 5.70 -4.78
CA MET A 110 -4.83 5.47 -3.36
C MET A 110 -4.14 6.70 -2.79
N THR A 111 -4.69 7.29 -1.72
CA THR A 111 -4.16 8.52 -1.11
C THR A 111 -3.44 8.24 0.21
N GLY A 112 -2.77 9.24 0.78
CA GLY A 112 -2.20 9.12 2.14
C GLY A 112 -0.96 8.21 2.23
N ILE A 113 -0.28 7.95 1.11
CA ILE A 113 0.96 7.18 1.11
C ILE A 113 2.07 8.04 1.73
N GLY A 114 2.39 7.79 2.99
CA GLY A 114 3.32 8.63 3.77
C GLY A 114 4.81 8.51 3.40
N GLN A 115 5.20 7.47 2.65
CA GLN A 115 6.56 7.34 2.12
C GLN A 115 6.56 7.37 0.60
N GLU A 116 7.22 8.38 0.03
CA GLU A 116 7.34 8.59 -1.42
C GLU A 116 7.95 7.39 -2.15
N ALA A 117 8.99 6.78 -1.57
CA ALA A 117 9.64 5.61 -2.15
C ALA A 117 8.70 4.40 -2.23
N GLU A 118 7.76 4.25 -1.30
CA GLU A 118 6.80 3.15 -1.29
C GLU A 118 5.78 3.32 -2.42
N GLY A 119 5.20 4.53 -2.56
CA GLY A 119 4.27 4.85 -3.64
C GLY A 119 4.89 4.76 -5.02
N ALA A 120 6.11 5.28 -5.20
CA ALA A 120 6.86 5.17 -6.44
C ALA A 120 7.19 3.72 -6.81
N ARG A 121 7.43 2.85 -5.81
CA ARG A 121 7.67 1.42 -6.06
C ARG A 121 6.41 0.71 -6.54
N VAL A 122 5.27 0.97 -5.91
CA VAL A 122 3.98 0.42 -6.39
C VAL A 122 3.68 0.90 -7.80
N ALA A 123 3.86 2.19 -8.10
CA ALA A 123 3.65 2.72 -9.45
C ALA A 123 4.54 2.02 -10.49
N ARG A 124 5.82 1.81 -10.18
CA ARG A 124 6.75 1.06 -11.04
C ARG A 124 6.26 -0.36 -11.31
N ASP A 125 5.85 -1.07 -10.27
CA ASP A 125 5.42 -2.48 -10.37
C ASP A 125 4.16 -2.63 -11.23
N PHE A 126 3.28 -1.64 -11.25
CA PHE A 126 2.10 -1.62 -12.12
C PHE A 126 2.34 -0.98 -13.49
N GLY A 127 3.52 -0.42 -13.76
CA GLY A 127 3.82 0.27 -15.01
C GLY A 127 3.73 -0.63 -16.26
N GLU A 128 3.95 -1.93 -16.12
CA GLU A 128 3.82 -2.91 -17.23
C GLU A 128 2.39 -3.46 -17.39
N HIS A 129 1.52 -3.26 -16.40
CA HIS A 129 0.17 -3.84 -16.36
C HIS A 129 -0.94 -2.80 -16.51
N ALA A 130 -0.67 -1.55 -16.11
CA ALA A 130 -1.58 -0.43 -16.24
C ALA A 130 -1.31 0.34 -17.53
N LEU A 131 -2.35 0.96 -18.09
CA LEU A 131 -2.17 1.94 -19.18
C LEU A 131 -1.38 3.17 -18.71
N SER A 132 -1.50 3.49 -17.42
CA SER A 132 -0.74 4.55 -16.76
C SER A 132 -0.65 4.21 -15.29
N ALA A 133 0.55 4.30 -14.73
CA ALA A 133 0.80 4.18 -13.31
C ALA A 133 1.62 5.40 -12.86
N VAL A 134 1.00 6.30 -12.12
CA VAL A 134 1.60 7.56 -11.69
C VAL A 134 1.49 7.66 -10.19
N TYR A 135 2.58 8.06 -9.56
CA TYR A 135 2.59 8.45 -8.16
C TYR A 135 3.03 9.90 -8.06
N ASP A 136 2.25 10.70 -7.33
CA ASP A 136 2.54 12.10 -7.07
C ASP A 136 2.04 12.48 -5.67
N SER A 137 2.91 13.08 -4.86
CA SER A 137 2.58 13.77 -3.61
C SER A 137 1.63 12.97 -2.71
N GLY A 138 2.01 11.75 -2.35
CA GLY A 138 1.21 10.87 -1.48
C GLY A 138 0.01 10.17 -2.15
N THR A 139 -0.19 10.35 -3.46
CA THR A 139 -1.30 9.73 -4.20
C THR A 139 -0.79 8.86 -5.35
N LEU A 140 -1.15 7.58 -5.32
CA LEU A 140 -0.97 6.65 -6.43
C LEU A 140 -2.23 6.66 -7.30
N THR A 141 -2.06 6.80 -8.61
CA THR A 141 -3.14 6.73 -9.61
C THR A 141 -2.78 5.70 -10.67
N LEU A 142 -3.60 4.66 -10.78
CA LEU A 142 -3.47 3.58 -11.75
C LEU A 142 -4.66 3.60 -12.69
N ARG A 143 -4.40 3.54 -13.99
CA ARG A 143 -5.42 3.50 -15.05
C ARG A 143 -5.35 2.19 -15.78
N PHE A 144 -6.49 1.52 -15.92
CA PHE A 144 -6.59 0.22 -16.56
C PHE A 144 -7.62 0.21 -17.68
N GLN A 145 -7.42 -0.70 -18.63
CA GLN A 145 -8.44 -1.05 -19.59
C GLN A 145 -9.41 -2.05 -18.96
N GLY A 146 -10.71 -1.90 -19.27
CA GLY A 146 -11.76 -2.79 -18.81
C GLY A 146 -11.99 -4.04 -19.64
#